data_AF-A0A8H7ELS4-F1
#
_entry.id   AF-A0A8H7ELS4-F1
#
_cell.length_a   1.000
_cell.length_b   1.000
_cell.length_c   1.000
_cell.angle_alpha   90.00
_cell.angle_beta   90.00
_cell.angle_gamma   90.00
#
_symmetry.space_group_name_H-M   'P 1'
#
loop_
_entity.id
_entity.type
_entity.pdbx_description
1 polymer ?
#
loop_
_entity_poly.entity_id
_entity_poly.type
_entity_poly.pdbx_seq_one_letter_code
_entity_poly.pdbx_strand_id
1 'polypeptide(L)'
;MSEIVRCIEFFSGIGGLHYALNIARVNAEVICAFDVNEIANKVYAHNFKKEPSKKTIDRLTIQDIEKLKAQCWLLSPPCQPYTQGGKMKDIDDPRAKPLIHLIELLPKLSTPPKYIFLENVKNFDTSQSRDVLVKQLDKLDYEIHECLLSPTQFGIPNHRLRYYLAARRRDQPLIKENSDYTEKGVVHTTWPFHKENESATMESPELSHFLETEANEDESFLVPAKYILKLHNFRLDIVRPEDRKTSCVTKAYGSHHIVTSGSV
;
A
#
# COMPACT_ATOMS: atom_id res chain seq x y z
N MET A 1 -2.57 -5.92 31.06
CA MET A 1 -2.98 -5.32 29.77
C MET A 1 -1.84 -5.56 28.81
N SER A 2 -2.10 -6.06 27.59
CA SER A 2 -1.06 -6.17 26.56
C SER A 2 -0.44 -4.80 26.31
N GLU A 3 0.88 -4.72 26.17
CA GLU A 3 1.56 -3.48 25.82
C GLU A 3 1.04 -2.95 24.47
N ILE A 4 0.97 -1.63 24.31
CA ILE A 4 0.54 -1.01 23.06
C ILE A 4 1.63 -1.17 22.00
N VAL A 5 1.26 -1.64 20.81
CA VAL A 5 2.19 -1.78 19.69
C VAL A 5 2.46 -0.41 19.09
N ARG A 6 3.70 0.07 19.21
CA ARG A 6 4.11 1.38 18.71
C ARG A 6 4.53 1.27 17.24
N CYS A 7 3.83 1.96 16.35
CA CYS A 7 4.01 1.88 14.91
C CYS A 7 4.71 3.12 14.34
N ILE A 8 5.62 2.92 13.39
CA ILE A 8 6.10 3.96 12.48
C ILE A 8 5.42 3.78 11.13
N GLU A 9 4.87 4.85 10.57
CA GLU A 9 4.29 4.86 9.23
C GLU A 9 5.25 5.56 8.26
N PHE A 10 5.87 4.79 7.38
CA PHE A 10 6.72 5.29 6.31
C PHE A 10 5.93 5.48 5.03
N PHE A 11 6.21 6.57 4.30
CA PHE A 11 5.48 6.95 3.10
C PHE A 11 3.99 7.17 3.42
N SER A 12 3.73 7.93 4.49
CA SER A 12 2.39 7.99 5.10
C SER A 12 1.33 8.58 4.18
N GLY A 13 1.71 9.43 3.22
CA GLY A 13 0.77 10.15 2.38
C GLY A 13 -0.29 10.84 3.22
N ILE A 14 -1.56 10.55 2.92
CA ILE A 14 -2.71 11.08 3.67
C ILE A 14 -3.14 10.21 4.86
N GLY A 15 -2.41 9.13 5.18
CA GLY A 15 -2.61 8.27 6.35
C GLY A 15 -3.53 7.08 6.13
N GLY A 16 -3.47 6.47 4.95
CA GLY A 16 -4.27 5.29 4.62
C GLY A 16 -4.00 4.09 5.55
N LEU A 17 -2.73 3.83 5.88
CA LEU A 17 -2.39 2.73 6.80
C LEU A 17 -2.73 3.08 8.25
N HIS A 18 -2.67 4.35 8.64
CA HIS A 18 -3.17 4.80 9.95
C HIS A 18 -4.68 4.57 10.11
N TYR A 19 -5.50 4.96 9.12
CA TYR A 19 -6.94 4.64 9.14
C TYR A 19 -7.19 3.13 9.20
N ALA A 20 -6.45 2.33 8.41
CA ALA A 20 -6.56 0.88 8.44
C ALA A 20 -6.24 0.31 9.83
N LEU A 21 -5.20 0.81 10.51
CA LEU A 21 -4.83 0.39 11.86
C LEU A 21 -5.95 0.68 12.88
N ASN A 22 -6.56 1.86 12.79
CA ASN A 22 -7.68 2.25 13.65
C ASN A 22 -8.92 1.36 13.42
N ILE A 23 -9.24 1.06 12.16
CA ILE A 23 -10.38 0.21 11.78
C ILE A 23 -10.14 -1.25 12.20
N ALA A 24 -8.90 -1.72 12.16
CA ALA A 24 -8.54 -3.08 12.59
C ALA A 24 -8.75 -3.32 14.09
N ARG A 25 -8.93 -2.26 14.90
CA ARG A 25 -9.18 -2.32 16.35
C ARG A 25 -8.15 -3.15 17.12
N VAL A 26 -6.90 -3.10 16.67
CA VAL A 26 -5.75 -3.69 17.36
C VAL A 26 -5.22 -2.71 18.40
N ASN A 27 -4.60 -3.22 19.46
CA ASN A 27 -3.96 -2.40 20.50
C ASN A 27 -2.63 -1.82 20.00
N ALA A 28 -2.70 -0.87 19.06
CA ALA A 28 -1.56 -0.26 18.40
C ALA A 28 -1.77 1.24 18.19
N GLU A 29 -0.67 2.00 18.10
CA GLU A 29 -0.71 3.43 17.81
C GLU A 29 0.39 3.84 16.83
N VAL A 30 0.08 4.75 15.90
CA VAL A 30 1.11 5.40 15.08
C VAL A 30 1.78 6.50 15.91
N ILE A 31 3.04 6.27 16.29
CA ILE A 31 3.84 7.22 17.10
C ILE A 31 4.61 8.22 16.25
N CYS A 32 4.88 7.88 14.99
CA CYS A 32 5.62 8.73 14.07
C CYS A 32 5.24 8.37 12.63
N ALA A 33 5.09 9.38 11.78
CA ALA A 33 4.84 9.23 10.35
C ALA A 33 5.93 9.97 9.56
N PHE A 34 6.25 9.50 8.35
CA PHE A 34 7.25 10.11 7.47
C PHE A 34 6.69 10.27 6.06
N ASP A 35 6.68 11.50 5.57
CA ASP A 35 6.44 11.81 4.16
C ASP A 35 7.05 13.18 3.79
N VAL A 36 7.59 13.29 2.59
CA VAL A 36 8.21 14.52 2.08
C VAL A 36 7.21 15.45 1.40
N ASN A 37 6.01 14.96 1.05
CA ASN A 37 4.99 15.73 0.38
C ASN A 37 4.24 16.62 1.37
N GLU A 38 4.46 17.93 1.28
CA GLU A 38 3.85 18.88 2.20
C GLU A 38 2.33 18.96 2.10
N ILE A 39 1.75 18.72 0.92
CA ILE A 39 0.29 18.73 0.73
C ILE A 39 -0.31 17.50 1.43
N ALA A 40 0.29 16.33 1.24
CA ALA A 40 -0.12 15.10 1.92
C ALA A 40 -0.02 15.26 3.45
N ASN A 41 1.08 15.86 3.94
CA ASN A 41 1.27 16.12 5.36
C ASN A 41 0.21 17.04 5.96
N LYS A 42 -0.21 18.09 5.23
CA LYS A 42 -1.31 18.96 5.68
C LYS A 42 -2.62 18.18 5.85
N VAL A 43 -2.94 17.30 4.89
CA VAL A 43 -4.14 16.43 4.97
C VAL A 43 -4.01 15.45 6.12
N TYR A 44 -2.85 14.81 6.28
CA TYR A 44 -2.59 13.90 7.39
C TYR A 44 -2.77 14.61 8.75
N ALA A 45 -2.11 15.76 8.94
CA ALA A 45 -2.17 16.52 10.19
C ALA A 45 -3.58 17.04 10.50
N HIS A 46 -4.32 17.45 9.48
CA HIS A 46 -5.72 17.84 9.62
C HIS A 46 -6.55 16.72 10.27
N ASN A 47 -6.38 15.47 9.82
CA ASN A 47 -7.16 14.32 10.28
C ASN A 47 -6.66 13.73 11.61
N PHE A 48 -5.35 13.59 11.79
CA PHE A 48 -4.78 12.87 12.94
C PHE A 48 -4.25 13.77 14.05
N LYS A 49 -4.25 15.09 13.86
CA LYS A 49 -3.65 16.08 14.78
C LYS A 49 -2.19 15.76 15.13
N LYS A 50 -1.49 15.09 14.21
CA LYS A 50 -0.09 14.67 14.28
C LYS A 50 0.59 15.09 12.99
N GLU A 51 1.68 15.82 13.09
CA GLU A 51 2.47 16.26 11.93
C GLU A 51 3.45 15.17 11.51
N PRO A 52 3.40 14.68 10.26
CA PRO A 52 4.44 13.79 9.75
C PRO A 52 5.80 14.50 9.68
N SER A 53 6.87 13.72 9.91
CA SER A 53 8.23 14.17 9.70
C SER A 53 8.52 14.33 8.20
N LYS A 54 8.99 15.52 7.83
CA LYS A 54 9.44 15.83 6.45
C LYS A 54 10.84 15.27 6.13
N LYS A 55 11.48 14.58 7.09
CA LYS A 55 12.82 14.03 6.89
C LYS A 55 12.76 12.93 5.83
N THR A 56 13.59 13.04 4.79
CA THR A 56 13.66 12.02 3.75
C THR A 56 14.10 10.68 4.34
N ILE A 57 13.37 9.63 4.02
CA ILE A 57 13.57 8.28 4.57
C ILE A 57 14.97 7.74 4.24
N ASP A 58 15.51 8.04 3.06
CA ASP A 58 16.88 7.64 2.64
C ASP A 58 18.01 8.33 3.42
N ARG A 59 17.69 9.23 4.35
CA ARG A 59 18.63 9.92 5.26
C ARG A 59 18.42 9.57 6.73
N LEU A 60 17.54 8.62 7.03
CA LEU A 60 17.35 8.15 8.40
C LEU A 60 18.57 7.35 8.85
N THR A 61 19.02 7.57 10.08
CA THR A 61 20.07 6.75 10.69
C THR A 61 19.46 5.67 11.58
N ILE A 62 20.28 4.71 12.02
CA ILE A 62 19.90 3.71 13.02
C ILE A 62 19.36 4.41 14.28
N GLN A 63 20.04 5.45 14.76
CA GLN A 63 19.66 6.21 15.95
C GLN A 63 18.31 6.91 15.78
N ASP A 64 17.99 7.40 14.57
CA ASP A 64 16.68 8.01 14.31
C ASP A 64 15.52 7.05 14.46
N ILE A 65 15.74 5.77 14.14
CA ILE A 65 14.71 4.74 14.20
C ILE A 65 14.64 4.14 15.61
N GLU A 66 15.78 3.78 16.20
CA GLU A 66 15.83 3.12 17.52
C GLU A 66 15.30 4.03 18.64
N LYS A 67 15.52 5.35 18.58
CA LYS A 67 14.99 6.29 19.56
C LYS A 67 13.46 6.26 19.65
N LEU A 68 12.78 5.89 18.57
CA LEU A 68 11.32 5.79 18.53
C LEU A 68 10.83 4.53 19.27
N LYS A 69 11.70 3.51 19.45
CA LYS A 69 11.38 2.22 20.08
C LYS A 69 10.09 1.60 19.52
N ALA A 70 9.97 1.65 18.20
CA ALA A 70 8.82 1.12 17.49
C ALA A 70 8.90 -0.40 17.36
N GLN A 71 7.75 -1.05 17.43
CA GLN A 71 7.58 -2.49 17.29
C GLN A 71 6.96 -2.87 15.94
N CYS A 72 6.42 -1.91 15.21
CA CYS A 72 5.79 -2.13 13.92
C CYS A 72 6.21 -1.07 12.89
N TRP A 73 6.51 -1.48 11.67
CA TRP A 73 6.62 -0.60 10.51
C TRP A 73 5.44 -0.82 9.57
N LEU A 74 4.80 0.28 9.17
CA LEU A 74 3.78 0.33 8.13
C LEU A 74 4.41 1.05 6.93
N LEU A 75 4.40 0.43 5.75
CA LEU A 75 5.08 0.95 4.56
C LEU A 75 4.15 0.99 3.35
N SER A 76 4.13 2.12 2.65
CA SER A 76 3.47 2.26 1.33
C SER A 76 4.42 2.96 0.33
N PRO A 77 5.59 2.38 0.02
CA PRO A 77 6.61 3.02 -0.81
C PRO A 77 6.09 3.39 -2.21
N PRO A 78 6.67 4.40 -2.87
CA PRO A 78 6.25 4.82 -4.21
C PRO A 78 6.25 3.66 -5.22
N CYS A 79 5.17 3.57 -6.00
CA CYS A 79 4.94 2.46 -6.93
C CYS A 79 5.85 2.45 -8.18
N GLN A 80 6.50 3.57 -8.48
CA GLN A 80 7.47 3.67 -9.58
C GLN A 80 8.84 3.35 -8.98
N PRO A 81 9.56 2.32 -9.46
CA PRO A 81 9.66 1.86 -10.86
C PRO A 81 8.86 0.63 -11.29
N TYR A 82 8.04 0.02 -10.42
CA TYR A 82 7.46 -1.32 -10.62
C TYR A 82 6.28 -1.38 -11.61
N THR A 83 6.09 -0.39 -12.49
CA THR A 83 4.98 -0.36 -13.47
C THR A 83 5.30 -1.15 -14.75
N GLN A 84 4.29 -1.69 -15.43
CA GLN A 84 4.47 -2.40 -16.71
C GLN A 84 5.29 -1.55 -17.71
N GLY A 85 6.38 -2.12 -18.22
CA GLY A 85 7.30 -1.45 -19.16
C GLY A 85 8.60 -0.90 -18.58
N GLY A 86 8.81 -0.99 -17.25
CA GLY A 86 10.12 -0.70 -16.64
C GLY A 86 11.14 -1.78 -16.98
N LYS A 87 12.37 -1.40 -17.34
CA LYS A 87 13.50 -2.34 -17.39
C LYS A 87 13.69 -2.89 -15.96
N MET A 88 13.97 -4.19 -15.80
CA MET A 88 14.26 -4.87 -14.52
C MET A 88 15.58 -4.36 -13.89
N LYS A 89 15.64 -3.06 -13.62
CA LYS A 89 16.69 -2.30 -12.91
C LYS A 89 15.99 -1.40 -11.88
N ASP A 90 15.02 -1.95 -11.16
CA ASP A 90 14.19 -1.22 -10.21
C ASP A 90 15.00 -0.73 -9.01
N ILE A 91 16.04 -1.46 -8.60
CA ILE A 91 16.88 -1.08 -7.47
C ILE A 91 17.74 0.16 -7.73
N ASP A 92 18.09 0.42 -9.00
CA ASP A 92 18.89 1.58 -9.41
C ASP A 92 18.05 2.87 -9.53
N ASP A 93 16.72 2.76 -9.39
CA ASP A 93 15.83 3.91 -9.48
C ASP A 93 15.92 4.76 -8.19
N PRO A 94 16.17 6.09 -8.29
CA PRO A 94 16.21 6.97 -7.13
C PRO A 94 14.95 6.92 -6.26
N ARG A 95 13.79 6.53 -6.82
CA ARG A 95 12.51 6.40 -6.10
C ARG A 95 12.44 5.13 -5.25
N ALA A 96 13.21 4.09 -5.58
CA ALA A 96 13.32 2.88 -4.78
C ALA A 96 14.31 3.04 -3.61
N LYS A 97 15.28 3.95 -3.73
CA LYS A 97 16.34 4.21 -2.73
C LYS A 97 15.82 4.31 -1.29
N PRO A 98 14.73 5.03 -0.97
CA PRO A 98 14.23 5.08 0.40
C PRO A 98 13.78 3.73 0.97
N LEU A 99 13.15 2.87 0.16
CA LEU A 99 12.75 1.52 0.58
C LEU A 99 13.98 0.64 0.78
N ILE A 100 14.92 0.65 -0.18
CA ILE A 100 16.17 -0.10 -0.10
C ILE A 100 16.96 0.31 1.14
N HIS A 101 17.04 1.61 1.43
CA HIS A 101 17.69 2.12 2.63
C HIS A 101 17.07 1.56 3.92
N LEU A 102 15.73 1.51 4.03
CA LEU A 102 15.07 0.87 5.18
C LEU A 102 15.39 -0.62 5.29
N ILE A 103 15.44 -1.34 4.16
CA ILE A 103 15.81 -2.76 4.11
C ILE A 103 17.27 -2.97 4.56
N GLU A 104 18.19 -2.11 4.14
CA GLU A 104 19.60 -2.15 4.51
C GLU A 104 19.85 -1.76 5.98
N LEU A 105 18.98 -0.94 6.57
CA LEU A 105 19.04 -0.59 7.99
C LEU A 105 18.51 -1.72 8.88
N LEU A 106 17.49 -2.45 8.43
CA LEU A 106 16.79 -3.47 9.21
C LEU A 106 17.72 -4.46 9.96
N PRO A 107 18.73 -5.10 9.30
CA PRO A 107 19.63 -6.03 10.00
C PRO A 107 20.65 -5.34 10.91
N LYS A 108 20.79 -4.02 10.84
CA LYS A 108 21.73 -3.21 11.64
C LYS A 108 21.09 -2.66 12.92
N LEU A 109 19.78 -2.80 13.07
CA LEU A 109 19.06 -2.37 14.27
C LEU A 109 19.35 -3.34 15.43
N SER A 110 19.54 -2.79 16.62
CA SER A 110 19.62 -3.55 17.88
C SER A 110 18.28 -4.17 18.23
N THR A 111 17.19 -3.45 17.96
CA THR A 111 15.81 -3.93 18.13
C THR A 111 14.99 -3.77 16.85
N PRO A 112 15.14 -4.70 15.88
CA PRO A 112 14.28 -4.77 14.69
C PRO A 112 12.79 -4.87 15.06
N PRO A 113 11.87 -4.24 14.30
CA PRO A 113 10.45 -4.23 14.61
C PRO A 113 9.86 -5.64 14.60
N LYS A 114 9.01 -5.98 15.57
CA LYS A 114 8.32 -7.28 15.60
C LYS A 114 7.39 -7.48 14.41
N TYR A 115 6.81 -6.42 13.87
CA TYR A 115 5.85 -6.47 12.76
C TYR A 115 6.25 -5.54 11.60
N ILE A 116 6.08 -6.00 10.37
CA ILE A 116 6.24 -5.19 9.16
C ILE A 116 5.03 -5.44 8.27
N PHE A 117 4.37 -4.37 7.83
CA PHE A 117 3.29 -4.42 6.85
C PHE A 117 3.63 -3.50 5.67
N LEU A 118 3.56 -4.03 4.46
CA LEU A 118 3.89 -3.30 3.24
C LEU A 118 2.77 -3.44 2.21
N GLU A 119 2.33 -2.32 1.64
CA GLU A 119 1.48 -2.26 0.44
C GLU A 119 2.32 -1.84 -0.77
N ASN A 120 2.02 -2.41 -1.94
CA ASN A 120 2.57 -1.94 -3.21
C ASN A 120 1.68 -2.33 -4.41
N VAL A 121 2.07 -1.93 -5.61
CA VAL A 121 1.40 -2.35 -6.86
C VAL A 121 1.61 -3.83 -7.16
N LYS A 122 0.71 -4.41 -7.97
CA LYS A 122 0.74 -5.82 -8.38
C LYS A 122 2.15 -6.34 -8.69
N ASN A 123 2.84 -5.69 -9.62
CA ASN A 123 4.14 -6.13 -10.14
C ASN A 123 5.32 -6.00 -9.14
N PHE A 124 5.10 -5.49 -7.94
CA PHE A 124 6.13 -5.52 -6.91
C PHE A 124 6.48 -6.95 -6.51
N ASP A 125 5.52 -7.88 -6.60
CA ASP A 125 5.67 -9.32 -6.36
C ASP A 125 6.82 -9.98 -7.14
N THR A 126 7.16 -9.44 -8.30
CA THR A 126 8.19 -9.94 -9.23
C THR A 126 9.41 -9.01 -9.32
N SER A 127 9.50 -8.01 -8.43
CA SER A 127 10.57 -7.00 -8.43
C SER A 127 11.82 -7.43 -7.67
N GLN A 128 12.99 -6.88 -8.02
CA GLN A 128 14.23 -7.11 -7.27
C GLN A 128 14.13 -6.52 -5.86
N SER A 129 13.44 -5.40 -5.71
CA SER A 129 13.22 -4.76 -4.42
C SER A 129 12.46 -5.68 -3.45
N ARG A 130 11.46 -6.42 -3.95
CA ARG A 130 10.77 -7.46 -3.18
C ARG A 130 11.73 -8.58 -2.82
N ASP A 131 12.53 -9.07 -3.76
CA ASP A 131 13.48 -10.16 -3.50
C ASP A 131 14.51 -9.80 -2.43
N VAL A 132 15.03 -8.56 -2.47
CA VAL A 132 15.94 -8.04 -1.43
C VAL A 132 15.22 -7.96 -0.09
N LEU A 133 13.98 -7.47 -0.05
CA LEU A 133 13.18 -7.41 1.18
C LEU A 133 12.96 -8.81 1.79
N VAL A 134 12.39 -9.75 1.04
CA VAL A 134 12.05 -11.07 1.59
C VAL A 134 13.29 -11.87 1.99
N LYS A 135 14.41 -11.72 1.28
CA LYS A 135 15.69 -12.33 1.68
C LYS A 135 16.21 -11.77 2.99
N GLN A 136 16.07 -10.47 3.24
CA GLN A 136 16.47 -9.86 4.51
C GLN A 136 15.53 -10.27 5.64
N LEU A 137 14.22 -10.27 5.40
CA LEU A 137 13.22 -10.72 6.37
C LEU A 137 13.43 -12.20 6.75
N ASP A 138 13.66 -13.07 5.78
CA ASP A 138 13.95 -14.49 6.05
C ASP A 138 15.22 -14.63 6.90
N LYS A 139 16.32 -13.96 6.53
CA LYS A 139 17.58 -13.96 7.30
C LYS A 139 17.41 -13.51 8.76
N LEU A 140 16.42 -12.66 9.03
CA LEU A 140 16.11 -12.15 10.37
C LEU A 140 15.01 -12.95 11.10
N ASP A 141 14.67 -14.14 10.59
CA ASP A 141 13.67 -15.08 11.11
C ASP A 141 12.26 -14.48 11.21
N TYR A 142 11.86 -13.69 10.20
CA TYR A 142 10.48 -13.30 10.03
C TYR A 142 9.67 -14.41 9.38
N GLU A 143 8.49 -14.66 9.92
CA GLU A 143 7.40 -15.31 9.21
C GLU A 143 6.80 -14.31 8.21
N ILE A 144 6.76 -14.66 6.93
CA ILE A 144 6.35 -13.78 5.84
C ILE A 144 5.07 -14.35 5.20
N HIS A 145 4.09 -13.48 4.97
CA HIS A 145 2.85 -13.77 4.24
C HIS A 145 2.65 -12.73 3.15
N GLU A 146 2.44 -13.18 1.91
CA GLU A 146 2.29 -12.31 0.75
C GLU A 146 0.95 -12.57 0.05
N CYS A 147 0.31 -11.50 -0.43
CA CYS A 147 -0.92 -11.64 -1.20
C CYS A 147 -1.14 -10.52 -2.23
N LEU A 148 -1.95 -10.83 -3.23
CA LEU A 148 -2.47 -9.93 -4.25
C LEU A 148 -3.99 -9.85 -4.10
N LEU A 149 -4.48 -8.74 -3.55
CA LEU A 149 -5.89 -8.58 -3.21
C LEU A 149 -6.48 -7.31 -3.84
N SER A 150 -7.77 -7.36 -4.14
CA SER A 150 -8.55 -6.23 -4.68
C SER A 150 -9.76 -6.00 -3.77
N PRO A 151 -10.19 -4.75 -3.53
CA PRO A 151 -11.39 -4.43 -2.75
C PRO A 151 -12.65 -5.17 -3.22
N THR A 152 -12.73 -5.50 -4.51
CA THR A 152 -13.79 -6.32 -5.10
C THR A 152 -13.95 -7.70 -4.46
N GLN A 153 -12.90 -8.27 -3.86
CA GLN A 153 -13.00 -9.53 -3.11
C GLN A 153 -13.72 -9.36 -1.76
N PHE A 154 -13.81 -8.11 -1.27
CA PHE A 154 -14.39 -7.73 0.01
C PHE A 154 -15.71 -6.95 -0.15
N GLY A 155 -16.37 -7.08 -1.32
CA GLY A 155 -17.67 -6.43 -1.57
C GLY A 155 -17.57 -4.92 -1.77
N ILE A 156 -16.40 -4.39 -2.14
CA ILE A 156 -16.23 -2.97 -2.48
C ILE A 156 -16.22 -2.84 -4.01
N PRO A 157 -17.10 -2.02 -4.62
CA PRO A 157 -17.26 -1.93 -6.08
C PRO A 157 -16.15 -1.11 -6.77
N ASN A 158 -14.88 -1.33 -6.40
CA ASN A 158 -13.73 -0.67 -7.02
C ASN A 158 -12.57 -1.65 -7.27
N HIS A 159 -12.12 -1.72 -8.52
CA HIS A 159 -10.93 -2.47 -8.88
C HIS A 159 -9.67 -1.76 -8.38
N ARG A 160 -8.96 -2.38 -7.45
CA ARG A 160 -7.67 -1.86 -6.97
C ARG A 160 -6.78 -3.00 -6.51
N LEU A 161 -6.34 -3.82 -7.47
CA LEU A 161 -5.43 -4.94 -7.18
C LEU A 161 -4.10 -4.40 -6.66
N ARG A 162 -3.68 -4.88 -5.49
CA ARG A 162 -2.46 -4.48 -4.80
C ARG A 162 -1.77 -5.69 -4.20
N TYR A 163 -0.45 -5.58 -4.13
CA TYR A 163 0.42 -6.47 -3.41
C TYR A 163 0.45 -6.04 -1.94
N TYR A 164 0.39 -7.03 -1.05
CA TYR A 164 0.56 -6.84 0.38
C TYR A 164 1.55 -7.87 0.92
N LEU A 165 2.41 -7.42 1.83
CA LEU A 165 3.28 -8.28 2.62
C LEU A 165 3.05 -7.99 4.10
N ALA A 166 2.77 -9.04 4.86
CA ALA A 166 2.75 -9.01 6.32
C ALA A 166 3.87 -9.90 6.84
N ALA A 167 4.73 -9.37 7.70
CA ALA A 167 5.83 -10.11 8.28
C ALA A 167 5.85 -9.95 9.80
N ARG A 168 6.08 -11.06 10.49
CA ARG A 168 6.18 -11.12 11.95
C ARG A 168 7.48 -11.80 12.36
N ARG A 169 8.29 -11.12 13.15
CA ARG A 169 9.52 -11.71 13.69
C ARG A 169 9.19 -12.80 14.69
N ARG A 170 9.84 -13.96 14.56
CA ARG A 170 9.66 -15.08 15.49
C ARG A 170 10.41 -14.81 16.79
N ASP A 171 9.83 -15.25 17.90
CA ASP A 171 10.48 -15.19 19.21
C ASP A 171 11.52 -16.31 19.37
N GLN A 172 11.41 -17.38 18.57
CA GLN A 172 12.36 -18.49 18.52
C GLN A 172 12.80 -18.73 17.06
N PRO A 173 14.11 -18.91 16.81
CA PRO A 173 14.62 -19.19 15.47
C PRO A 173 14.12 -20.54 14.96
N LEU A 174 13.82 -20.61 13.67
CA LEU A 174 13.49 -21.88 13.01
C LEU A 174 14.77 -22.65 12.68
N ILE A 175 14.68 -23.97 12.73
CA ILE A 175 15.66 -24.83 12.05
C ILE A 175 15.40 -24.67 10.55
N LYS A 176 16.27 -23.93 9.87
CA LYS A 176 16.14 -23.68 8.43
C LYS A 176 16.57 -24.89 7.62
N GLU A 177 15.72 -25.30 6.67
CA GLU A 177 16.16 -26.12 5.54
C GLU A 177 17.00 -25.26 4.58
N ASN A 178 17.88 -25.86 3.77
CA ASN A 178 18.80 -25.17 2.85
C ASN A 178 18.15 -24.42 1.66
N SER A 179 16.87 -24.06 1.74
CA SER A 179 16.13 -23.40 0.66
C SER A 179 15.81 -21.95 1.01
N ASP A 180 16.09 -21.02 0.09
CA ASP A 180 15.73 -19.62 0.25
C ASP A 180 14.20 -19.42 0.18
N TYR A 181 13.66 -18.50 0.98
CA TYR A 181 12.23 -18.15 0.94
C TYR A 181 11.76 -17.75 -0.47
N THR A 182 12.63 -17.14 -1.28
CA THR A 182 12.31 -16.77 -2.67
C THR A 182 11.93 -17.97 -3.56
N GLU A 183 12.31 -19.19 -3.18
CA GLU A 183 12.00 -20.41 -3.93
C GLU A 183 10.70 -21.08 -3.48
N LYS A 184 10.24 -20.81 -2.24
CA LYS A 184 9.10 -21.48 -1.59
C LYS A 184 7.92 -20.55 -1.28
N GLY A 185 8.13 -19.23 -1.24
CA GLY A 185 7.10 -18.26 -0.89
C GLY A 185 5.93 -18.29 -1.88
N VAL A 186 4.71 -18.25 -1.35
CA VAL A 186 3.49 -18.24 -2.16
C VAL A 186 2.82 -16.87 -2.02
N VAL A 187 2.50 -16.24 -3.15
CA VAL A 187 1.69 -15.01 -3.19
C VAL A 187 0.23 -15.41 -3.36
N HIS A 188 -0.56 -15.32 -2.29
CA HIS A 188 -1.98 -15.68 -2.33
C HIS A 188 -2.79 -14.66 -3.13
N THR A 189 -3.67 -15.10 -4.03
CA THR A 189 -4.46 -14.19 -4.89
C THR A 189 -5.94 -14.09 -4.50
N THR A 190 -6.38 -14.95 -3.58
CA THR A 190 -7.77 -15.08 -3.14
C THR A 190 -7.88 -15.08 -1.63
N TRP A 191 -8.87 -14.36 -1.09
CA TRP A 191 -9.21 -14.38 0.32
C TRP A 191 -10.44 -15.28 0.60
N PRO A 192 -10.49 -16.03 1.73
CA PRO A 192 -9.42 -16.25 2.71
C PRO A 192 -8.39 -17.28 2.24
N PHE A 193 -7.14 -17.15 2.70
CA PHE A 193 -5.99 -17.91 2.17
C PHE A 193 -6.03 -19.44 2.35
N HIS A 194 -6.86 -19.96 3.27
CA HIS A 194 -6.89 -21.38 3.65
C HIS A 194 -8.19 -22.11 3.28
N LYS A 195 -9.04 -21.51 2.43
CA LYS A 195 -10.25 -22.16 1.92
C LYS A 195 -10.21 -22.25 0.40
N GLU A 196 -9.49 -23.24 -0.11
CA GLU A 196 -9.32 -23.47 -1.56
C GLU A 196 -10.66 -23.69 -2.32
N ASN A 197 -11.75 -23.99 -1.61
CA ASN A 197 -13.08 -24.25 -2.20
C ASN A 197 -14.20 -23.29 -1.75
N GLU A 198 -13.90 -22.25 -0.99
CA GLU A 198 -14.87 -21.22 -0.60
C GLU A 198 -14.25 -19.83 -0.80
N SER A 199 -14.18 -19.38 -2.06
CA SER A 199 -14.02 -17.95 -2.32
C SER A 199 -15.30 -17.27 -1.81
N ALA A 200 -15.20 -16.59 -0.68
CA ALA A 200 -16.26 -15.73 -0.19
C ALA A 200 -16.23 -14.42 -0.98
N THR A 201 -16.64 -14.45 -2.25
CA THR A 201 -16.91 -13.21 -2.97
C THR A 201 -18.11 -12.55 -2.31
N MET A 202 -17.85 -11.50 -1.53
CA MET A 202 -18.90 -10.70 -0.93
C MET A 202 -19.60 -9.92 -2.04
N GLU A 203 -20.92 -9.87 -2.01
CA GLU A 203 -21.69 -9.09 -2.98
C GLU A 203 -21.38 -7.59 -2.78
N SER A 204 -20.98 -6.91 -3.84
CA SER A 204 -20.75 -5.46 -3.80
C SER A 204 -22.08 -4.71 -3.87
N PRO A 205 -22.30 -3.66 -3.04
CA PRO A 205 -23.44 -2.79 -3.19
C PRO A 205 -23.33 -1.96 -4.48
N GLU A 206 -24.45 -1.37 -4.87
CA GLU A 206 -24.53 -0.42 -5.98
C GLU A 206 -23.71 0.84 -5.70
N LEU A 207 -23.15 1.44 -6.74
CA LEU A 207 -22.34 2.66 -6.64
C LEU A 207 -23.11 3.82 -6.00
N SER A 208 -24.43 3.85 -6.13
CA SER A 208 -25.34 4.79 -5.47
C SER A 208 -25.11 4.93 -3.97
N HIS A 209 -24.63 3.88 -3.28
CA HIS A 209 -24.31 3.92 -1.84
C HIS A 209 -23.10 4.80 -1.49
N PHE A 210 -22.27 5.14 -2.48
CA PHE A 210 -21.05 5.94 -2.31
C PHE A 210 -21.17 7.34 -2.92
N LEU A 211 -22.31 7.67 -3.54
CA LEU A 211 -22.51 8.97 -4.19
C LEU A 211 -22.97 10.03 -3.19
N GLU A 212 -22.38 11.22 -3.29
CA GLU A 212 -22.82 12.40 -2.55
C GLU A 212 -23.88 13.14 -3.37
N THR A 213 -25.06 13.38 -2.80
CA THR A 213 -26.18 14.02 -3.52
C THR A 213 -25.86 15.46 -3.92
N GLU A 214 -25.08 16.17 -3.11
CA GLU A 214 -24.71 17.57 -3.33
C GLU A 214 -23.73 17.74 -4.51
N ALA A 215 -22.93 16.71 -4.82
CA ALA A 215 -21.97 16.76 -5.92
C ALA A 215 -22.63 16.80 -7.31
N ASN A 216 -23.89 16.35 -7.43
CA ASN A 216 -24.63 16.38 -8.69
C ASN A 216 -25.02 17.81 -9.12
N GLU A 217 -25.02 18.76 -8.19
CA GLU A 217 -25.35 20.17 -8.45
C GLU A 217 -24.12 20.99 -8.85
N ASP A 218 -22.91 20.46 -8.65
CA ASP A 218 -21.67 21.14 -8.98
C ASP A 218 -21.19 20.75 -10.38
N GLU A 219 -21.46 21.64 -11.34
CA GLU A 219 -21.04 21.51 -12.73
C GLU A 219 -19.51 21.38 -12.90
N SER A 220 -18.72 21.72 -11.87
CA SER A 220 -17.25 21.58 -11.93
C SER A 220 -16.77 20.12 -12.00
N PHE A 221 -17.61 19.15 -11.62
CA PHE A 221 -17.32 17.72 -11.77
C PHE A 221 -17.70 17.16 -13.15
N LEU A 222 -18.42 17.91 -13.99
CA LEU A 222 -18.76 17.46 -15.35
C LEU A 222 -17.50 17.34 -16.20
N VAL A 223 -17.37 16.22 -16.92
CA VAL A 223 -16.25 16.02 -17.85
C VAL A 223 -16.32 17.07 -18.97
N PRO A 224 -15.31 17.94 -19.11
CA PRO A 224 -15.36 19.00 -20.12
C PRO A 224 -15.48 18.43 -21.55
N ALA A 225 -16.42 18.96 -22.33
CA ALA A 225 -16.69 18.52 -23.71
C ALA A 225 -15.43 18.47 -24.59
N LYS A 226 -14.49 19.41 -24.41
CA LYS A 226 -13.21 19.44 -25.14
C LYS A 226 -12.39 18.17 -25.00
N TYR A 227 -12.55 17.40 -23.93
CA TYR A 227 -11.85 16.14 -23.74
C TYR A 227 -12.60 14.96 -24.36
N ILE A 228 -13.93 14.98 -24.33
CA ILE A 228 -14.77 13.97 -24.98
C ILE A 228 -14.60 14.05 -26.50
N LEU A 229 -14.71 15.26 -27.08
CA LEU A 229 -14.64 15.49 -28.52
C LEU A 229 -13.26 15.23 -29.15
N LYS A 230 -12.20 15.21 -28.35
CA LYS A 230 -10.84 14.87 -28.80
C LYS A 230 -10.60 13.37 -28.93
N LEU A 231 -11.49 12.52 -28.40
CA LEU A 231 -11.34 11.08 -28.46
C LEU A 231 -11.79 10.58 -29.83
N HIS A 232 -10.83 10.28 -30.70
CA HIS A 232 -11.08 9.70 -32.02
C HIS A 232 -11.74 8.30 -31.96
N ASN A 233 -11.66 7.63 -30.80
CA ASN A 233 -12.38 6.39 -30.48
C ASN A 233 -12.95 6.53 -29.07
N PHE A 234 -14.23 6.22 -28.87
CA PHE A 234 -14.87 6.25 -27.55
C PHE A 234 -14.22 5.20 -26.64
N ARG A 235 -13.34 5.63 -25.73
CA ARG A 235 -12.55 4.77 -24.83
C ARG A 235 -12.74 5.18 -23.37
N LEU A 236 -13.96 5.58 -23.01
CA LEU A 236 -14.33 5.87 -21.64
C LEU A 236 -14.98 4.63 -21.02
N ASP A 237 -14.55 4.30 -19.80
CA ASP A 237 -15.24 3.36 -18.94
C ASP A 237 -16.31 4.15 -18.19
N ILE A 238 -17.56 4.09 -18.64
CA ILE A 238 -18.67 4.86 -18.06
C ILE A 238 -19.51 3.95 -17.18
N VAL A 239 -19.79 4.41 -15.96
CA VAL A 239 -20.59 3.68 -14.98
C VAL A 239 -21.83 4.48 -14.57
N ARG A 240 -22.82 3.78 -14.05
CA ARG A 240 -24.07 4.35 -13.54
C ARG A 240 -24.24 4.03 -12.06
N PRO A 241 -25.12 4.76 -11.34
CA PRO A 241 -25.36 4.50 -9.92
C PRO A 241 -25.77 3.05 -9.61
N GLU A 242 -26.46 2.37 -10.53
CA GLU A 242 -26.87 0.95 -10.41
C GLU A 242 -25.74 -0.06 -10.68
N ASP A 243 -24.61 0.37 -11.25
CA ASP A 243 -23.47 -0.50 -11.48
C ASP A 243 -22.81 -0.88 -10.13
N ARG A 244 -22.01 -1.95 -10.17
CA ARG A 244 -21.39 -2.55 -8.97
C ARG A 244 -19.87 -2.71 -9.09
N LYS A 245 -19.27 -2.04 -10.07
CA LYS A 245 -17.83 -2.07 -10.34
C LYS A 245 -17.38 -0.75 -10.96
N THR A 246 -16.19 -0.31 -10.58
CA THR A 246 -15.45 0.79 -11.19
C THR A 246 -14.01 0.38 -11.44
N SER A 247 -13.37 0.99 -12.43
CA SER A 247 -11.94 0.91 -12.69
C SER A 247 -11.11 1.55 -11.58
N CYS A 248 -9.82 1.20 -11.53
CA CYS A 248 -8.89 1.77 -10.54
C CYS A 248 -8.72 3.27 -10.75
N VAL A 249 -8.97 4.06 -9.70
CA VAL A 249 -8.64 5.48 -9.68
C VAL A 249 -7.12 5.66 -9.52
N THR A 250 -6.53 6.47 -10.40
CA THR A 250 -5.10 6.79 -10.43
C THR A 250 -4.87 8.26 -10.09
N LYS A 251 -3.61 8.65 -9.85
CA LYS A 251 -3.23 10.05 -9.60
C LYS A 251 -3.57 11.03 -10.72
N ALA A 252 -3.87 10.53 -11.92
CA ALA A 252 -4.19 11.35 -13.09
C ALA A 252 -5.70 11.58 -13.26
N TYR A 253 -6.53 11.01 -12.38
CA TYR A 253 -7.98 11.19 -12.43
C TYR A 253 -8.36 12.66 -12.24
N GLY A 254 -9.37 13.13 -12.98
CA GLY A 254 -9.75 14.55 -13.02
C GLY A 254 -8.78 15.48 -13.79
N SER A 255 -7.66 14.96 -14.29
CA SER A 255 -6.76 15.71 -15.18
C SER A 255 -7.18 15.57 -16.65
N HIS A 256 -6.39 16.14 -17.57
CA HIS A 256 -6.60 15.98 -19.01
C HIS A 256 -6.44 14.52 -19.51
N HIS A 257 -5.87 13.63 -18.69
CA HIS A 257 -5.75 12.19 -18.97
C HIS A 257 -6.99 11.44 -18.44
N ILE A 258 -8.11 11.55 -19.15
CA ILE A 258 -9.36 10.90 -18.76
C ILE A 258 -9.36 9.40 -19.09
N VAL A 259 -8.66 9.00 -20.15
CA VAL A 259 -8.56 7.58 -20.52
C VAL A 259 -7.63 6.86 -19.54
N THR A 260 -8.04 5.70 -19.02
CA THR A 260 -7.30 4.80 -18.09
C THR A 260 -7.03 5.32 -16.68
N SER A 261 -7.55 6.49 -16.29
CA SER A 261 -7.29 7.05 -14.95
C SER A 261 -8.35 6.73 -13.90
N GLY A 262 -9.51 6.20 -14.31
CA GLY A 262 -10.66 5.79 -13.51
C GLY A 262 -11.90 5.62 -14.40
N SER A 263 -13.00 5.12 -13.84
CA SER A 263 -14.32 5.19 -14.49
C SER A 263 -14.86 6.61 -14.44
N VAL A 264 -15.73 6.97 -15.38
CA VAL A 264 -16.48 8.24 -15.44
C VAL A 264 -17.94 7.98 -15.09
#